data_AF-A0A920P1A2-F1
#
_entry.id   AF-A0A920P1A2-F1
#
_cell.length_a   1.000
_cell.length_b   1.000
_cell.length_c   1.000
_cell.angle_alpha   90.00
_cell.angle_beta   90.00
_cell.angle_gamma   90.00
#
_symmetry.space_group_name_H-M   'P 1'
#
loop_
_entity.id
_entity.type
_entity.pdbx_description
1 polymer ?
#
loop_
_entity_poly.entity_id
_entity_poly.type
_entity_poly.pdbx_seq_one_letter_code
_entity_poly.pdbx_strand_id
1 'polypeptide(L)'
;MSEKIRVVLRWIQIKDNKEAAWDDEGEFRFQSKVTTQGVSHELAFPEEGYWSISDHPKRNKVDKIDKVLFEGHAGDSLRLSYLGLNWIK
;
A
#
# COMPACT_ATOMS: atom_id res chain seq x y z
N MET A 1 -26.26 -3.68 -14.66
CA MET A 1 -25.22 -2.65 -14.85
C MET A 1 -24.17 -2.88 -13.78
N SER A 2 -22.91 -3.10 -14.14
CA SER A 2 -21.85 -3.26 -13.15
C SER A 2 -21.47 -1.90 -12.58
N GLU A 3 -21.48 -1.77 -11.26
CA GLU A 3 -21.13 -0.51 -10.59
C GLU A 3 -19.67 -0.15 -10.89
N LYS A 4 -19.46 1.11 -11.26
CA LYS A 4 -18.12 1.67 -11.42
C LYS A 4 -17.58 2.00 -10.03
N ILE A 5 -16.38 1.52 -9.74
CA ILE A 5 -15.72 1.70 -8.46
C ILE A 5 -14.37 2.40 -8.67
N ARG A 6 -13.91 3.09 -7.63
CA ARG A 6 -12.56 3.64 -7.52
C ARG A 6 -11.95 3.20 -6.19
N VAL A 7 -10.80 2.56 -6.25
CA VAL A 7 -10.03 2.15 -5.07
C VAL A 7 -8.90 3.16 -4.88
N VAL A 8 -8.89 3.81 -3.73
CA VAL A 8 -7.89 4.84 -3.39
C VAL A 8 -7.17 4.46 -2.10
N LEU A 9 -5.84 4.40 -2.16
CA LEU A 9 -4.99 4.30 -0.98
C LEU A 9 -4.80 5.69 -0.39
N ARG A 10 -5.37 5.91 0.79
CA ARG A 10 -5.33 7.21 1.49
C ARG A 10 -4.12 7.33 2.42
N TRP A 11 -3.83 6.28 3.17
CA TRP A 11 -2.75 6.24 4.16
C TRP A 11 -2.35 4.80 4.46
N ILE A 12 -1.12 4.62 4.93
CA ILE A 12 -0.60 3.37 5.47
C ILE A 12 -0.06 3.64 6.87
N GLN A 13 -0.28 2.70 7.79
CA GLN A 13 0.29 2.75 9.14
C GLN A 13 0.85 1.39 9.52
N ILE A 14 2.07 1.38 10.04
CA ILE A 14 2.68 0.21 10.64
C ILE A 14 2.22 0.15 12.09
N LYS A 15 1.55 -0.96 12.45
CA LYS A 15 1.06 -1.20 13.81
C LYS A 15 1.94 -2.18 14.60
N ASP A 16 2.83 -2.89 13.91
CA ASP A 16 3.68 -3.90 14.55
C ASP A 16 4.91 -3.22 15.17
N ASN A 17 5.27 -3.64 16.37
CA ASN A 17 6.43 -3.17 17.14
C ASN A 17 7.48 -4.30 17.23
N LYS A 18 7.77 -4.92 16.08
CA LYS A 18 8.65 -6.11 16.01
C LYS A 18 10.08 -5.80 15.60
N GLU A 19 10.37 -4.56 15.22
CA GLU A 19 11.74 -4.11 15.07
C GLU A 19 12.30 -3.78 16.45
N ALA A 20 13.57 -4.11 16.66
CA ALA A 20 14.23 -3.79 17.91
C ALA A 20 14.32 -2.26 18.05
N ALA A 21 14.29 -1.76 19.30
CA ALA A 21 14.22 -0.33 19.63
C ALA A 21 15.41 0.54 19.13
N TRP A 22 16.27 0.00 18.28
CA TRP A 22 17.45 0.61 17.69
C TRP A 22 17.43 0.68 16.15
N ASP A 23 16.42 0.13 15.45
CA ASP A 23 16.30 0.27 13.99
C ASP A 23 15.59 1.59 13.66
N ASP A 24 16.40 2.58 13.30
CA ASP A 24 16.00 3.98 13.33
C ASP A 24 15.04 4.39 12.20
N GLU A 25 14.97 3.67 11.07
CA GLU A 25 14.08 3.94 9.93
C GLU A 25 14.13 2.81 8.87
N GLY A 26 12.98 2.27 8.46
CA GLY A 26 12.87 1.28 7.39
C GLY A 26 12.51 1.91 6.04
N GLU A 27 13.06 1.37 4.95
CA GLU A 27 12.72 1.81 3.58
C GLU A 27 11.59 0.95 3.03
N PHE A 28 10.39 1.53 2.92
CA PHE A 28 9.21 0.79 2.47
C PHE A 28 8.88 1.03 1.01
N ARG A 29 8.71 -0.07 0.28
CA ARG A 29 8.03 -0.12 -1.02
C ARG A 29 6.82 -1.01 -0.89
N PHE A 30 5.81 -0.72 -1.70
CA PHE A 30 4.56 -1.44 -1.68
C PHE A 30 4.17 -1.83 -3.10
N GLN A 31 3.55 -3.00 -3.21
CA GLN A 31 2.91 -3.45 -4.43
C GLN A 31 1.46 -3.78 -4.09
N SER A 32 0.54 -3.18 -4.82
CA SER A 32 -0.86 -3.57 -4.80
C SER A 32 -1.20 -4.39 -6.02
N LYS A 33 -2.07 -5.38 -5.84
CA LYS A 33 -2.71 -6.12 -6.93
C LYS A 33 -4.22 -6.07 -6.75
N VAL A 34 -4.90 -5.57 -7.78
CA VAL A 34 -6.36 -5.51 -7.85
C VAL A 34 -6.82 -6.51 -8.90
N THR A 35 -7.62 -7.49 -8.50
CA THR A 35 -8.20 -8.46 -9.42
C THR A 35 -9.70 -8.22 -9.55
N THR A 36 -10.17 -7.97 -10.76
CA THR A 36 -11.58 -7.78 -11.13
C THR A 36 -11.88 -8.60 -12.38
N GLN A 37 -13.01 -9.31 -12.41
CA GLN A 37 -13.43 -10.10 -13.58
C GLN A 37 -12.34 -11.07 -14.11
N GLY A 38 -11.50 -11.61 -13.22
CA GLY A 38 -10.37 -12.47 -13.60
C GLY A 38 -9.13 -11.75 -14.14
N VAL A 39 -9.19 -10.45 -14.37
CA VAL A 39 -8.03 -9.63 -14.79
C VAL A 39 -7.36 -9.02 -13.56
N SER A 40 -6.04 -9.07 -13.51
CA SER A 40 -5.26 -8.46 -12.44
C SER A 40 -4.49 -7.24 -12.91
N HIS A 41 -4.54 -6.18 -12.11
CA HIS A 41 -3.79 -4.96 -12.27
C HIS A 41 -2.82 -4.82 -11.11
N GLU A 42 -1.53 -4.68 -11.40
CA GLU A 42 -0.49 -4.52 -10.39
C GLU A 42 0.08 -3.11 -10.45
N LEU A 43 0.36 -2.53 -9.29
CA LEU A 43 0.92 -1.20 -9.15
C LEU A 43 1.93 -1.19 -8.01
N ALA A 44 3.15 -0.74 -8.31
CA ALA A 44 4.18 -0.50 -7.31
C ALA A 44 4.18 0.97 -6.88
N PHE A 45 4.48 1.23 -5.61
CA PHE A 45 4.60 2.58 -5.06
C PHE A 45 5.56 2.65 -3.86
N PRO A 46 6.22 3.80 -3.60
CA PRO A 46 6.22 4.97 -4.48
C PRO A 46 6.85 4.67 -5.85
N GLU A 47 6.46 5.41 -6.88
CA GLU A 47 6.92 5.19 -8.27
C GLU A 47 8.44 5.30 -8.37
N GLU A 48 9.03 6.16 -7.54
CA GLU A 48 10.46 6.31 -7.36
C GLU A 48 10.79 6.30 -5.86
N GLY A 49 11.99 5.81 -5.52
CA GLY A 49 12.52 5.84 -4.15
C GLY A 49 11.84 4.83 -3.21
N TYR A 50 11.49 5.30 -2.01
CA TYR A 50 10.85 4.56 -0.93
C TYR A 50 10.17 5.54 0.03
N TRP A 51 9.28 5.06 0.87
CA TRP A 51 8.80 5.82 2.02
C TRP A 51 9.60 5.44 3.25
N SER A 52 10.12 6.46 3.96
CA SER A 52 10.74 6.26 5.26
C SER A 52 9.63 6.17 6.31
N ILE A 53 9.46 4.99 6.90
CA ILE A 53 8.47 4.71 7.95
C ILE A 53 9.22 4.03 9.10
N SER A 54 8.91 4.38 10.34
CA SER A 54 9.49 3.72 11.51
C SER A 54 8.44 3.33 12.54
N ASP A 55 8.80 2.54 13.54
CA ASP A 55 7.94 2.14 14.66
C ASP A 55 7.52 3.33 15.55
N HIS A 56 8.26 4.45 15.48
CA HIS A 56 8.02 5.63 16.30
C HIS A 56 6.59 6.18 16.07
N PRO A 57 5.79 6.48 17.12
CA PRO A 57 4.39 6.90 16.98
C PRO A 57 4.14 8.12 16.09
N LYS A 58 5.17 8.95 15.89
CA LYS A 58 5.12 10.14 15.01
C LYS A 58 5.50 9.86 13.55
N ARG A 59 6.11 8.71 13.25
CA ARG A 59 6.66 8.32 11.93
C ARG A 59 6.17 6.96 11.44
N ASN A 60 5.27 6.30 12.17
CA ASN A 60 4.69 5.01 11.79
C ASN A 60 3.55 5.08 10.79
N LYS A 61 3.25 6.28 10.28
CA LYS A 61 2.14 6.53 9.36
C LYS A 61 2.59 7.40 8.20
N VAL A 62 2.30 6.93 6.99
CA VAL A 62 2.33 7.75 5.77
C VAL A 62 0.90 8.14 5.46
N ASP A 63 0.59 9.42 5.65
CA ASP A 63 -0.69 10.00 5.27
C ASP A 63 -0.62 10.70 3.90
N LYS A 64 -1.79 11.11 3.39
CA LYS A 64 -1.94 11.90 2.16
C LYS A 64 -1.34 11.26 0.89
N ILE A 65 -1.35 9.93 0.81
CA ILE A 65 -0.89 9.19 -0.38
C ILE A 65 -1.81 9.46 -1.57
N ASP A 66 -3.13 9.47 -1.34
CA ASP A 66 -4.20 9.71 -2.33
C ASP A 66 -4.01 8.99 -3.68
N LYS A 67 -3.43 7.79 -3.65
CA LYS A 67 -3.08 7.01 -4.85
C LYS A 67 -4.28 6.21 -5.32
N VAL A 68 -4.69 6.42 -6.57
CA VAL A 68 -5.70 5.56 -7.22
C VAL A 68 -5.04 4.25 -7.61
N LEU A 69 -5.50 3.14 -7.02
CA LEU A 69 -5.00 1.80 -7.33
C LEU A 69 -5.77 1.15 -8.47
N PHE A 70 -7.05 1.50 -8.60
CA PHE A 70 -7.93 1.00 -9.64
C PHE A 70 -9.12 1.93 -9.82
N GLU A 71 -9.56 2.10 -11.06
CA GLU A 71 -10.84 2.71 -11.40
C GLU A 71 -11.46 1.92 -12.56
N GLY A 72 -12.66 1.38 -12.36
CA GLY A 72 -13.29 0.53 -13.35
C GLY A 72 -14.50 -0.22 -12.82
N HIS A 73 -14.94 -1.24 -13.55
CA HIS A 73 -16.09 -2.05 -13.16
C HIS A 73 -15.64 -3.25 -12.32
N ALA A 74 -16.19 -3.40 -11.12
CA ALA A 74 -15.84 -4.51 -10.22
C ALA A 74 -16.25 -5.89 -10.77
N GLY A 75 -17.36 -5.93 -11.53
CA GLY A 75 -18.04 -7.19 -11.86
C GLY A 75 -18.65 -7.82 -10.61
N ASP A 76 -18.58 -9.15 -10.50
CA ASP A 76 -19.17 -9.89 -9.38
C ASP A 76 -18.28 -9.92 -8.13
N SER A 77 -16.96 -9.73 -8.29
CA SER A 77 -16.01 -9.77 -7.18
C SER A 77 -14.81 -8.88 -7.42
N LEU A 78 -14.39 -8.17 -6.37
CA LEU A 78 -13.11 -7.47 -6.30
C LEU A 78 -12.22 -8.11 -5.24
N ARG A 79 -10.99 -8.43 -5.60
CA ARG A 79 -9.95 -8.84 -4.66
C ARG A 79 -8.81 -7.83 -4.69
N LEU A 80 -8.39 -7.41 -3.51
CA LEU A 80 -7.26 -6.51 -3.32
C LEU A 80 -6.22 -7.22 -2.45
N SER A 81 -4.98 -7.23 -2.89
CA SER A 81 -3.85 -7.71 -2.10
C SER A 81 -2.74 -6.68 -2.08
N TYR A 82 -2.05 -6.58 -0.95
CA TYR A 82 -0.91 -5.70 -0.75
C TYR A 82 0.28 -6.50 -0.27
N LEU A 83 1.45 -6.15 -0.79
CA LEU A 83 2.74 -6.61 -0.30
C LEU A 83 3.56 -5.38 0.09
N GLY A 84 4.01 -5.33 1.34
CA GLY A 84 5.04 -4.40 1.79
C GLY A 84 6.39 -5.08 1.73
N LEU A 85 7.35 -4.44 1.06
CA LEU A 85 8.76 -4.82 1.06
C LEU A 85 9.49 -3.80 1.93
N ASN A 86 10.06 -4.29 3.04
CA ASN A 86 10.92 -3.50 3.93
C ASN A 86 12.38 -3.82 3.61
N TRP A 87 13.17 -2.79 3.36
CA TRP A 87 14.62 -2.88 3.32
C TRP A 87 15.17 -2.19 4.57
N ILE A 88 15.72 -2.99 5.49
CA ILE A 88 16.48 -2.52 6.64
C ILE A 88 17.92 -2.33 6.17
N LYS A 89 18.52 -1.17 6.42
CA LYS A 89 19.92 -0.87 6.07
C LYS A 89 20.88 -1.40 7.13
#